data_AF-A0A1E1W3S5-F1
#
_entry.id   AF-A0A1E1W3S5-F1
#
_cell.length_a   1.000
_cell.length_b   1.000
_cell.length_c   1.000
_cell.angle_alpha   90.00
_cell.angle_beta   90.00
_cell.angle_gamma   90.00
#
_symmetry.space_group_name_H-M   'P 1'
#
loop_
_entity.id
_entity.type
_entity.pdbx_description
1 polymer ?
#
loop_
_entity_poly.entity_id
_entity_poly.type
_entity_poly.pdbx_seq_one_letter_code
_entity_poly.pdbx_strand_id
1 'polypeptide(L)'
;QFDPLKIASQLAKQMGYETKDPQELYEIFISKSAEELLKTRVPRPKGALVQAENIFVPCIEKRIPNVEPFITEAPYNIISEGRYSNVPLIIGYNSVEGYYFAGKENDTTVANMNFYASLPRDLEFPSEDEAIKTAKILKQLYMGDQKISKATLVDYEGESGISYPVIATIDLLLKTSDEPIYSYKFSISGLLNLQKFRSGFPLSPGAAHVDDLFYIFKPKLTTPIGVFENDAIEKMTTMWTNFAKYGNPTPELTSLLPLKWRSTDKEDPRVFIIDRFFSTETLWNSEKFAFWNETYSKYRRTQ
;
A
#
# COMPACT_ATOMS: atom_id res chain seq x y z
N GLN A 1 -5.62 -2.97 12.26
CA GLN A 1 -6.76 -3.79 12.73
C GLN A 1 -7.37 -3.10 13.93
N PHE A 2 -8.65 -2.73 13.87
CA PHE A 2 -9.32 -1.98 14.95
C PHE A 2 -10.14 -2.86 15.91
N ASP A 3 -10.64 -4.00 15.42
CA ASP A 3 -11.43 -4.93 16.23
C ASP A 3 -10.89 -6.37 16.06
N PRO A 4 -9.72 -6.67 16.66
CA PRO A 4 -9.09 -7.99 16.53
C PRO A 4 -9.98 -9.11 17.09
N LEU A 5 -10.74 -8.87 18.16
CA LEU A 5 -11.62 -9.86 18.76
C LEU A 5 -12.81 -10.19 17.86
N LYS A 6 -13.43 -9.20 17.21
CA LYS A 6 -14.49 -9.47 16.23
C LYS A 6 -13.99 -10.29 15.06
N ILE A 7 -12.80 -10.00 14.54
CA ILE A 7 -12.24 -10.80 13.44
C ILE A 7 -11.91 -12.22 13.90
N ALA A 8 -11.32 -12.40 15.08
CA ALA A 8 -11.10 -13.72 15.67
C ALA A 8 -12.43 -14.49 15.81
N SER A 9 -13.46 -13.86 16.36
CA SER A 9 -14.82 -14.44 16.46
C SER A 9 -15.40 -14.83 15.09
N GLN A 10 -15.21 -13.99 14.07
CA GLN A 10 -15.67 -14.30 12.71
C GLN A 10 -14.94 -15.51 12.11
N LEU A 11 -13.63 -15.66 12.35
CA LEU A 11 -12.87 -16.83 11.92
C LEU A 11 -13.35 -18.10 12.63
N ALA A 12 -13.52 -18.04 13.97
CA ALA A 12 -14.04 -19.16 14.75
C ALA A 12 -15.44 -19.60 14.28
N LYS A 13 -16.29 -18.64 13.89
CA LYS A 13 -17.60 -18.92 13.30
C LYS A 13 -17.52 -19.74 12.01
N GLN A 14 -16.51 -19.49 11.17
CA GLN A 14 -16.29 -20.30 9.95
C GLN A 14 -15.84 -21.73 10.27
N MET A 15 -15.35 -21.99 11.48
CA MET A 15 -15.01 -23.31 11.99
C MET A 15 -16.16 -23.96 12.79
N GLY A 16 -17.33 -23.31 12.87
CA GLY A 16 -18.51 -23.82 13.58
C GLY A 16 -18.64 -23.41 15.04
N TYR A 17 -17.83 -22.46 15.52
CA TYR A 17 -17.87 -21.98 16.91
C TYR A 17 -18.41 -20.55 16.99
N GLU A 18 -19.45 -20.33 17.79
CA GLU A 18 -20.00 -19.00 18.05
C GLU A 18 -19.59 -18.50 19.44
N THR A 19 -18.45 -17.81 19.51
CA THR A 19 -17.98 -17.17 20.75
C THR A 19 -17.30 -15.83 20.47
N LYS A 20 -17.31 -14.95 21.46
CA LYS A 20 -16.53 -13.71 21.51
C LYS A 20 -15.60 -13.66 22.72
N ASP A 21 -15.62 -14.71 23.55
CA ASP A 21 -14.75 -14.78 24.72
C ASP A 21 -13.30 -15.02 24.28
N PRO A 22 -12.34 -14.16 24.69
CA PRO A 22 -10.96 -14.28 24.25
C PRO A 22 -10.29 -15.60 24.65
N GLN A 23 -10.65 -16.18 25.80
CA GLN A 23 -10.06 -17.42 26.30
C GLN A 23 -10.60 -18.62 25.50
N GLU A 24 -11.91 -18.67 25.26
CA GLU A 24 -12.50 -19.71 24.40
C GLU A 24 -11.95 -19.64 22.97
N LEU A 25 -11.80 -18.43 22.41
CA LEU A 25 -11.19 -18.24 21.08
C LEU A 25 -9.75 -18.77 21.04
N TYR A 26 -8.96 -18.49 22.07
CA TYR A 26 -7.60 -19.02 22.20
C TYR A 26 -7.59 -20.55 22.25
N GLU A 27 -8.44 -21.15 23.09
CA GLU A 27 -8.54 -22.61 23.23
C GLU A 27 -8.97 -23.30 21.93
N ILE A 28 -9.90 -22.68 21.18
CA ILE A 28 -10.30 -23.17 19.85
C ILE A 28 -9.10 -23.11 18.90
N PHE A 29 -8.40 -21.98 18.80
CA PHE A 29 -7.35 -21.82 17.80
C PHE A 29 -6.10 -22.64 18.10
N ILE A 30 -5.71 -22.76 19.38
CA ILE A 30 -4.56 -23.57 19.78
C ILE A 30 -4.81 -25.07 19.56
N SER A 31 -6.07 -25.50 19.48
CA SER A 31 -6.44 -26.88 19.18
C SER A 31 -6.48 -27.21 17.68
N LYS A 32 -6.30 -26.24 16.78
CA LYS A 32 -6.35 -26.45 15.32
C LYS A 32 -4.97 -26.62 14.73
N SER A 33 -4.89 -27.36 13.63
CA SER A 33 -3.68 -27.39 12.80
C SER A 33 -3.48 -26.04 12.10
N ALA A 34 -2.22 -25.71 11.80
CA ALA A 34 -1.91 -24.53 11.00
C ALA A 34 -2.62 -24.54 9.64
N GLU A 35 -2.77 -25.73 9.04
CA GLU A 35 -3.48 -25.90 7.77
C GLU A 35 -4.96 -25.52 7.88
N GLU A 36 -5.65 -25.96 8.95
CA GLU A 36 -7.05 -25.59 9.19
C GLU A 36 -7.21 -24.07 9.38
N LEU A 37 -6.33 -23.46 10.19
CA LEU A 37 -6.33 -22.01 10.42
C LEU A 37 -6.12 -21.24 9.11
N LEU A 38 -5.18 -21.69 8.28
CA LEU A 38 -4.82 -21.03 7.02
C LEU A 38 -5.81 -21.30 5.88
N LYS A 39 -6.56 -22.41 5.90
CA LYS A 39 -7.60 -22.71 4.90
C LYS A 39 -8.93 -22.05 5.22
N THR A 40 -9.21 -21.81 6.50
CA THR A 40 -10.43 -21.13 6.91
C THR A 40 -10.44 -19.69 6.39
N ARG A 41 -11.57 -19.27 5.81
CA ARG A 41 -11.73 -17.95 5.17
C ARG A 41 -12.94 -17.24 5.75
N VAL A 42 -12.74 -16.04 6.28
CA VAL A 42 -13.84 -15.14 6.61
C VAL A 42 -14.30 -14.48 5.31
N PRO A 43 -15.57 -14.63 4.90
CA PRO A 43 -16.07 -13.97 3.70
C PRO A 43 -15.99 -12.45 3.83
N ARG A 44 -15.50 -11.78 2.79
CA ARG A 44 -15.53 -10.31 2.72
C ARG A 44 -16.97 -9.79 2.66
N PRO A 45 -17.23 -8.54 3.12
CA PRO A 45 -18.53 -7.90 2.97
C PRO A 45 -18.97 -7.83 1.50
N LYS A 46 -20.27 -7.93 1.26
CA LYS A 46 -20.83 -7.82 -0.10
C LYS A 46 -20.47 -6.46 -0.71
N GLY A 47 -19.84 -6.49 -1.89
CA GLY A 47 -19.46 -5.31 -2.65
C GLY A 47 -18.14 -4.67 -2.23
N ALA A 48 -17.41 -5.27 -1.28
CA ALA A 48 -16.05 -4.87 -0.94
C ALA A 48 -15.02 -5.53 -1.88
N LEU A 49 -13.90 -4.82 -2.08
CA LEU A 49 -12.77 -5.27 -2.91
C LEU A 49 -11.89 -6.29 -2.17
N VAL A 50 -10.95 -6.91 -2.89
CA VAL A 50 -10.05 -7.98 -2.43
C VAL A 50 -9.18 -7.52 -1.28
N GLN A 51 -8.88 -6.22 -1.20
CA GLN A 51 -8.16 -5.62 -0.08
C GLN A 51 -8.88 -5.82 1.27
N ALA A 52 -10.21 -6.00 1.27
CA ALA A 52 -10.98 -6.30 2.48
C ALA A 52 -10.73 -7.71 3.04
N GLU A 53 -10.09 -8.60 2.28
CA GLU A 53 -9.72 -9.95 2.72
C GLU A 53 -8.53 -9.96 3.71
N ASN A 54 -7.77 -8.85 3.78
CA ASN A 54 -6.69 -8.68 4.75
C ASN A 54 -7.27 -8.40 6.15
N ILE A 55 -7.72 -9.44 6.84
CA ILE A 55 -8.41 -9.33 8.12
C ILE A 55 -7.51 -9.55 9.34
N PHE A 56 -6.34 -10.17 9.20
CA PHE A 56 -5.34 -10.27 10.27
C PHE A 56 -4.15 -9.39 9.91
N VAL A 57 -4.11 -8.20 10.51
CA VAL A 57 -3.08 -7.17 10.29
C VAL A 57 -2.69 -6.57 11.65
N PRO A 58 -1.58 -5.80 11.77
CA PRO A 58 -1.19 -5.19 13.04
C PRO A 58 -2.36 -4.45 13.73
N CYS A 59 -2.46 -4.57 15.05
CA CYS A 59 -3.48 -3.93 15.89
C CYS A 59 -2.84 -3.10 16.99
N ILE A 60 -3.59 -2.14 17.53
CA ILE A 60 -3.19 -1.41 18.73
C ILE A 60 -3.27 -2.37 19.92
N GLU A 61 -2.13 -2.62 20.56
CA GLU A 61 -2.01 -3.59 21.65
C GLU A 61 -2.44 -3.00 22.99
N LYS A 62 -3.14 -3.82 23.78
CA LYS A 62 -3.32 -3.55 25.20
C LYS A 62 -2.00 -3.85 25.91
N ARG A 63 -1.62 -3.00 26.88
CA ARG A 63 -0.48 -3.29 27.75
C ARG A 63 -0.81 -4.46 28.66
N ILE A 64 -0.02 -5.53 28.55
CA ILE A 64 -0.14 -6.74 29.38
C ILE A 64 1.07 -6.79 30.31
N PRO A 65 0.89 -7.02 31.63
CA PRO A 65 2.01 -7.12 32.57
C PRO A 65 3.04 -8.15 32.12
N ASN A 66 4.33 -7.77 32.15
CA ASN A 66 5.47 -8.60 31.74
C ASN A 66 5.51 -9.00 30.26
N VAL A 67 4.76 -8.32 29.39
CA VAL A 67 4.82 -8.48 27.94
C VAL A 67 5.20 -7.14 27.33
N GLU A 68 6.26 -7.12 26.51
CA GLU A 68 6.66 -5.95 25.75
C GLU A 68 5.72 -5.78 24.55
N PRO A 69 4.93 -4.69 24.47
CA PRO A 69 4.08 -4.44 23.32
C PRO A 69 4.91 -3.89 22.16
N PHE A 70 4.56 -4.24 20.93
CA PHE A 70 5.18 -3.70 19.73
C PHE A 70 4.58 -2.35 19.34
N ILE A 71 3.24 -2.24 19.30
CA ILE A 71 2.54 -1.00 18.93
C ILE A 71 1.33 -0.73 19.82
N THR A 72 1.38 0.34 20.62
CA THR A 72 0.32 0.69 21.57
C THR A 72 -0.54 1.87 21.14
N GLU A 73 -0.29 2.44 19.97
CA GLU A 73 -0.97 3.63 19.46
C GLU A 73 -1.09 3.57 17.93
N ALA A 74 -2.01 4.35 17.36
CA ALA A 74 -2.15 4.42 15.91
C ALA A 74 -0.82 4.94 15.27
N PRO A 75 -0.31 4.30 14.19
CA PRO A 75 0.90 4.75 13.51
C PRO A 75 0.88 6.23 13.12
N TYR A 76 -0.31 6.74 12.75
CA TYR A 76 -0.51 8.15 12.45
C TYR A 76 -0.09 9.05 13.62
N ASN A 77 -0.56 8.77 14.84
CA ASN A 77 -0.25 9.57 16.03
C ASN A 77 1.26 9.53 16.36
N ILE A 78 1.85 8.33 16.28
CA ILE A 78 3.29 8.12 16.54
C ILE A 78 4.14 8.96 15.57
N ILE A 79 3.81 8.94 14.28
CA ILE A 79 4.56 9.67 13.24
C ILE A 79 4.28 11.18 13.32
N SER A 80 3.04 11.59 13.55
CA SER A 80 2.66 13.02 13.63
C SER A 80 3.27 13.74 14.83
N GLU A 81 3.59 12.99 15.89
CA GLU A 81 4.24 13.52 17.10
C GLU A 81 5.77 13.36 17.07
N GLY A 82 6.35 12.83 15.99
CA GLY A 82 7.80 12.62 15.89
C GLY A 82 8.34 11.52 16.81
N ARG A 83 7.49 10.64 17.35
CA ARG A 83 7.86 9.60 18.34
C ARG A 83 8.37 8.32 17.69
N TYR A 84 9.33 8.46 16.77
CA TYR A 84 9.97 7.36 16.07
C TYR A 84 11.47 7.61 15.95
N SER A 85 12.22 6.59 15.53
CA SER A 85 13.65 6.76 15.26
C SER A 85 13.86 7.58 13.99
N ASN A 86 14.44 8.76 14.15
CA ASN A 86 14.73 9.66 13.04
C ASN A 86 15.99 9.19 12.32
N VAL A 87 15.85 8.69 11.09
CA VAL A 87 16.96 8.20 10.26
C VAL A 87 16.73 8.57 8.79
N PRO A 88 17.78 8.67 7.96
CA PRO A 88 17.60 8.80 6.52
C PRO A 88 16.74 7.66 5.98
N LEU A 89 15.83 7.96 5.06
CA LEU A 89 14.84 6.98 4.55
C LEU A 89 14.71 7.04 3.03
N ILE A 90 14.60 5.88 2.37
CA ILE A 90 14.01 5.75 1.04
C ILE A 90 12.57 5.23 1.20
N ILE A 91 11.61 5.88 0.54
CA ILE A 91 10.20 5.49 0.56
C ILE A 91 9.58 5.74 -0.83
N GLY A 92 8.66 4.90 -1.29
CA GLY A 92 8.08 5.09 -2.61
C GLY A 92 7.00 4.09 -2.97
N TYR A 93 6.57 4.18 -4.22
CA TYR A 93 5.49 3.38 -4.79
C TYR A 93 5.72 3.18 -6.30
N ASN A 94 5.00 2.24 -6.89
CA ASN A 94 5.05 1.93 -8.31
C ASN A 94 4.00 2.77 -9.05
N SER A 95 4.26 3.06 -10.32
CA SER A 95 3.43 3.95 -11.14
C SER A 95 1.97 3.50 -11.28
N VAL A 96 1.69 2.18 -11.19
CA VAL A 96 0.36 1.60 -11.31
C VAL A 96 0.18 0.41 -10.35
N GLU A 97 0.27 0.68 -9.04
CA GLU A 97 0.10 -0.31 -7.96
C GLU A 97 -1.11 -1.24 -8.14
N GLY A 98 -2.21 -0.66 -8.63
CA GLY A 98 -3.52 -1.26 -8.76
C GLY A 98 -3.63 -2.52 -9.62
N TYR A 99 -2.71 -2.72 -10.57
CA TYR A 99 -2.73 -3.94 -11.39
C TYR A 99 -2.70 -5.20 -10.53
N TYR A 100 -1.96 -5.17 -9.42
CA TYR A 100 -1.89 -6.30 -8.49
C TYR A 100 -3.26 -6.65 -7.89
N PHE A 101 -3.96 -5.64 -7.38
CA PHE A 101 -5.21 -5.82 -6.67
C PHE A 101 -6.37 -6.11 -7.62
N ALA A 102 -6.53 -5.30 -8.67
CA ALA A 102 -7.57 -5.50 -9.68
C ALA A 102 -7.42 -6.85 -10.42
N GLY A 103 -6.19 -7.32 -10.61
CA GLY A 103 -5.91 -8.64 -11.20
C GLY A 103 -6.47 -9.80 -10.36
N LYS A 104 -6.50 -9.65 -9.02
CA LYS A 104 -7.03 -10.65 -8.09
C LYS A 104 -8.55 -10.65 -7.99
N GLU A 105 -9.22 -9.62 -8.49
CA GLU A 105 -10.67 -9.60 -8.47
C GLU A 105 -11.28 -10.67 -9.37
N ASN A 106 -12.52 -11.07 -9.09
CA ASN A 106 -13.28 -11.98 -9.93
C ASN A 106 -14.57 -11.31 -10.44
N ASP A 107 -15.20 -11.89 -11.45
CA ASP A 107 -16.38 -11.30 -12.09
C ASP A 107 -17.54 -11.08 -11.13
N THR A 108 -17.71 -11.99 -10.16
CA THR A 108 -18.71 -11.85 -9.10
C THR A 108 -18.46 -10.61 -8.24
N THR A 109 -17.20 -10.33 -7.90
CA THR A 109 -16.86 -9.15 -7.09
C THR A 109 -17.04 -7.90 -7.90
N VAL A 110 -16.48 -7.84 -9.10
CA VAL A 110 -16.61 -6.69 -10.00
C VAL A 110 -18.08 -6.35 -10.24
N ALA A 111 -18.95 -7.35 -10.44
CA ALA A 111 -20.39 -7.14 -10.65
C ALA A 111 -21.14 -6.63 -9.41
N ASN A 112 -20.67 -6.93 -8.20
CA ASN A 112 -21.31 -6.54 -6.94
C ASN A 112 -20.63 -5.35 -6.24
N MET A 113 -19.46 -4.94 -6.73
CA MET A 113 -18.65 -3.88 -6.14
C MET A 113 -19.45 -2.59 -6.05
N ASN A 114 -19.33 -1.93 -4.90
CA ASN A 114 -19.79 -0.55 -4.77
C ASN A 114 -18.79 0.23 -3.92
N PHE A 115 -18.70 1.52 -4.20
CA PHE A 115 -17.74 2.41 -3.54
C PHE A 115 -18.00 2.55 -2.05
N TYR A 116 -19.25 2.48 -1.59
CA TYR A 116 -19.59 2.60 -0.17
C TYR A 116 -19.04 1.43 0.65
N ALA A 117 -19.28 0.19 0.20
CA ALA A 117 -18.74 -1.01 0.83
C ALA A 117 -17.23 -1.18 0.67
N SER A 118 -16.63 -0.44 -0.28
CA SER A 118 -15.18 -0.45 -0.54
C SER A 118 -14.44 0.73 0.09
N LEU A 119 -15.12 1.58 0.87
CA LEU A 119 -14.44 2.63 1.64
C LEU A 119 -13.39 2.00 2.59
N PRO A 120 -12.22 2.63 2.74
CA PRO A 120 -11.21 2.17 3.69
C PRO A 120 -11.76 2.03 5.11
N ARG A 121 -11.43 0.92 5.78
CA ARG A 121 -11.98 0.54 7.09
C ARG A 121 -11.46 1.39 8.26
N ASP A 122 -10.42 2.17 8.00
CA ASP A 122 -9.79 3.15 8.90
C ASP A 122 -10.40 4.55 8.77
N LEU A 123 -11.48 4.69 7.99
CA LEU A 123 -12.36 5.86 8.02
C LEU A 123 -13.55 5.63 8.96
N GLU A 124 -13.83 6.63 9.78
CA GLU A 124 -14.93 6.70 10.73
C GLU A 124 -15.81 7.90 10.40
N PHE A 125 -16.95 7.62 9.76
CA PHE A 125 -17.88 8.64 9.33
C PHE A 125 -18.90 8.96 10.45
N PRO A 126 -19.29 10.23 10.62
CA PRO A 126 -20.28 10.62 11.63
C PRO A 126 -21.69 10.13 11.30
N SER A 127 -21.97 9.82 10.03
CA SER A 127 -23.25 9.28 9.57
C SER A 127 -23.07 8.45 8.29
N GLU A 128 -24.07 7.59 8.02
CA GLU A 128 -24.15 6.84 6.76
C GLU A 128 -24.27 7.77 5.55
N ASP A 129 -24.98 8.90 5.67
CA ASP A 129 -25.13 9.88 4.60
C ASP A 129 -23.78 10.49 4.16
N GLU A 130 -22.90 10.81 5.12
CA GLU A 130 -21.55 11.32 4.82
C GLU A 130 -20.69 10.25 4.13
N ALA A 131 -20.75 9.01 4.60
CA ALA A 131 -20.06 7.89 3.96
C ALA A 131 -20.57 7.65 2.52
N ILE A 132 -21.89 7.67 2.29
CA ILE A 132 -22.50 7.55 0.96
C ILE A 132 -22.07 8.71 0.05
N LYS A 133 -22.03 9.94 0.58
CA LYS A 133 -21.60 11.12 -0.17
C LYS A 133 -20.12 11.01 -0.60
N THR A 134 -19.23 10.64 0.32
CA THR A 134 -17.81 10.39 0.01
C THR A 134 -17.66 9.29 -1.04
N ALA A 135 -18.38 8.18 -0.89
CA ALA A 135 -18.38 7.10 -1.87
C ALA A 135 -18.84 7.54 -3.27
N LYS A 136 -19.85 8.41 -3.37
CA LYS A 136 -20.31 8.97 -4.65
C LYS A 136 -19.24 9.85 -5.30
N ILE A 137 -18.54 10.68 -4.52
CA ILE A 137 -17.46 11.52 -5.04
C ILE A 137 -16.31 10.66 -5.54
N LEU A 138 -15.89 9.65 -4.77
CA LEU A 138 -14.86 8.70 -5.20
C LEU A 138 -15.26 7.96 -6.48
N LYS A 139 -16.52 7.51 -6.58
CA LYS A 139 -17.04 6.92 -7.81
C LYS A 139 -16.88 7.87 -8.99
N GLN A 140 -17.26 9.14 -8.82
CA GLN A 140 -17.13 10.13 -9.89
C GLN A 140 -15.66 10.37 -10.28
N LEU A 141 -14.76 10.51 -9.30
CA LEU A 141 -13.32 10.77 -9.52
C LEU A 141 -12.61 9.61 -10.22
N TYR A 142 -12.98 8.35 -9.91
CA TYR A 142 -12.29 7.18 -10.43
C TYR A 142 -12.96 6.52 -11.62
N MET A 143 -14.29 6.63 -11.74
CA MET A 143 -15.05 5.95 -12.78
C MET A 143 -15.70 6.92 -13.76
N GLY A 144 -16.07 8.12 -13.32
CA GLY A 144 -16.99 8.98 -14.07
C GLY A 144 -18.23 8.18 -14.52
N ASP A 145 -18.47 8.15 -15.83
CA ASP A 145 -19.55 7.39 -16.46
C ASP A 145 -19.15 5.96 -16.88
N GLN A 146 -17.89 5.55 -16.66
CA GLN A 146 -17.41 4.22 -17.01
C GLN A 146 -18.04 3.14 -16.13
N LYS A 147 -18.22 1.95 -16.71
CA LYS A 147 -18.65 0.76 -15.96
C LYS A 147 -17.50 0.23 -15.11
N ILE A 148 -17.85 -0.31 -13.94
CA ILE A 148 -16.89 -1.02 -13.09
C ILE A 148 -16.40 -2.27 -13.81
N SER A 149 -15.09 -2.40 -13.89
CA SER A 149 -14.35 -3.50 -14.49
C SER A 149 -12.99 -3.60 -13.79
N LYS A 150 -12.26 -4.71 -13.98
CA LYS A 150 -10.89 -4.79 -13.47
C LYS A 150 -10.03 -3.63 -13.95
N ALA A 151 -10.14 -3.25 -15.22
CA ALA A 151 -9.35 -2.17 -15.81
C ALA A 151 -9.67 -0.80 -15.19
N THR A 152 -10.94 -0.52 -14.90
CA THR A 152 -11.35 0.76 -14.31
C THR A 152 -11.11 0.83 -12.80
N LEU A 153 -10.98 -0.32 -12.12
CA LEU A 153 -10.64 -0.39 -10.68
C LEU A 153 -9.15 -0.18 -10.37
N VAL A 154 -8.27 -0.31 -11.36
CA VAL A 154 -6.81 -0.21 -11.18
C VAL A 154 -6.43 1.04 -10.39
N ASP A 155 -6.82 2.22 -10.85
CA ASP A 155 -6.45 3.47 -10.17
C ASP A 155 -7.00 3.53 -8.75
N TYR A 156 -8.27 3.13 -8.55
CA TYR A 156 -8.89 3.19 -7.22
C TYR A 156 -8.18 2.28 -6.22
N GLU A 157 -7.96 1.02 -6.57
CA GLU A 157 -7.32 0.06 -5.65
C GLU A 157 -5.85 0.40 -5.39
N GLY A 158 -5.12 0.84 -6.42
CA GLY A 158 -3.72 1.20 -6.30
C GLY A 158 -3.51 2.48 -5.50
N GLU A 159 -4.26 3.52 -5.83
CA GLU A 159 -4.12 4.82 -5.19
C GLU A 159 -4.63 4.79 -3.74
N SER A 160 -5.81 4.22 -3.48
CA SER A 160 -6.35 4.16 -2.11
C SER A 160 -5.58 3.20 -1.20
N GLY A 161 -5.06 2.10 -1.75
CA GLY A 161 -4.38 1.06 -0.99
C GLY A 161 -2.89 1.30 -0.77
N ILE A 162 -2.21 1.99 -1.69
CA ILE A 162 -0.74 2.15 -1.65
C ILE A 162 -0.30 3.60 -1.91
N SER A 163 -0.59 4.16 -3.08
CA SER A 163 0.04 5.44 -3.48
C SER A 163 -0.31 6.59 -2.55
N TYR A 164 -1.59 6.77 -2.22
CA TYR A 164 -2.00 7.82 -1.28
C TYR A 164 -1.45 7.60 0.14
N PRO A 165 -1.57 6.41 0.76
CA PRO A 165 -0.96 6.17 2.07
C PRO A 165 0.55 6.45 2.10
N VAL A 166 1.29 6.12 1.03
CA VAL A 166 2.73 6.45 0.91
C VAL A 166 2.94 7.96 0.82
N ILE A 167 2.20 8.66 -0.02
CA ILE A 167 2.27 10.12 -0.17
C ILE A 167 1.97 10.83 1.15
N ALA A 168 0.89 10.44 1.84
CA ALA A 168 0.53 11.00 3.14
C ALA A 168 1.59 10.71 4.21
N THR A 169 2.25 9.54 4.15
CA THR A 169 3.35 9.20 5.06
C THR A 169 4.58 10.06 4.78
N ILE A 170 4.94 10.28 3.51
CA ILE A 170 6.03 11.20 3.13
C ILE A 170 5.76 12.60 3.68
N ASP A 171 4.55 13.13 3.48
CA ASP A 171 4.16 14.45 3.97
C ASP A 171 4.24 14.57 5.51
N LEU A 172 3.83 13.53 6.24
CA LEU A 172 3.97 13.49 7.70
C LEU A 172 5.44 13.46 8.13
N LEU A 173 6.25 12.62 7.49
CA LEU A 173 7.68 12.52 7.80
C LEU A 173 8.40 13.84 7.52
N LEU A 174 8.10 14.54 6.41
CA LEU A 174 8.69 15.85 6.12
C LEU A 174 8.40 16.89 7.21
N LYS A 175 7.26 16.78 7.90
CA LYS A 175 6.86 17.68 8.99
C LYS A 175 7.51 17.34 10.33
N THR A 176 7.92 16.08 10.54
CA THR A 176 8.35 15.59 11.87
C THR A 176 9.77 15.04 11.89
N SER A 177 10.43 14.90 10.73
CA SER A 177 11.81 14.46 10.56
C SER A 177 12.72 15.62 10.20
N ASP A 178 13.96 15.58 10.71
CA ASP A 178 15.06 16.45 10.31
C ASP A 178 16.09 15.68 9.45
N GLU A 179 15.81 14.40 9.16
CA GLU A 179 16.68 13.54 8.37
C GLU A 179 16.27 13.52 6.88
N PRO A 180 17.20 13.23 5.97
CA PRO A 180 16.90 13.16 4.54
C PRO A 180 15.89 12.06 4.19
N ILE A 181 14.77 12.46 3.58
CA ILE A 181 13.77 11.54 3.01
C ILE A 181 13.92 11.54 1.49
N TYR A 182 14.20 10.39 0.90
CA TYR A 182 14.32 10.19 -0.54
C TYR A 182 13.09 9.47 -1.06
N SER A 183 12.15 10.22 -1.63
CA SER A 183 10.95 9.62 -2.21
C SER A 183 11.11 9.21 -3.67
N TYR A 184 10.51 8.08 -4.07
CA TYR A 184 10.48 7.64 -5.47
C TYR A 184 9.11 7.19 -5.96
N LYS A 185 8.95 7.25 -7.29
CA LYS A 185 7.89 6.59 -8.04
C LYS A 185 8.49 5.72 -9.14
N PHE A 186 8.41 4.40 -9.00
CA PHE A 186 8.97 3.46 -9.96
C PHE A 186 8.07 3.31 -11.18
N SER A 187 8.61 3.66 -12.36
CA SER A 187 7.84 3.85 -13.60
C SER A 187 8.44 3.08 -14.78
N ILE A 188 9.39 2.18 -14.55
CA ILE A 188 9.88 1.28 -15.59
C ILE A 188 8.78 0.29 -15.97
N SER A 189 8.53 0.20 -17.27
CA SER A 189 7.59 -0.75 -17.87
C SER A 189 8.35 -1.63 -18.87
N GLY A 190 8.92 -2.71 -18.39
CA GLY A 190 9.65 -3.69 -19.19
C GLY A 190 9.30 -5.14 -18.84
N LEU A 191 10.23 -6.05 -19.09
CA LEU A 191 9.99 -7.49 -19.10
C LEU A 191 10.07 -8.12 -17.70
N LEU A 192 10.75 -7.46 -16.76
CA LEU A 192 10.84 -7.81 -15.36
C LEU A 192 9.63 -7.32 -14.55
N ASN A 193 8.68 -6.61 -15.16
CA ASN A 193 7.36 -6.33 -14.57
C ASN A 193 6.47 -7.58 -14.50
N LEU A 194 6.99 -8.66 -13.93
CA LEU A 194 6.38 -10.00 -13.88
C LEU A 194 5.03 -9.98 -13.17
N GLN A 195 4.85 -9.10 -12.18
CA GLN A 195 3.60 -9.04 -11.44
C GLN A 195 2.49 -8.43 -12.30
N LYS A 196 2.78 -7.39 -13.08
CA LYS A 196 1.83 -6.86 -14.07
C LYS A 196 1.36 -7.93 -15.06
N PHE A 197 2.28 -8.76 -15.56
CA PHE A 197 1.95 -9.88 -16.45
C PHE A 197 1.03 -10.90 -15.76
N ARG A 198 1.38 -11.33 -14.54
CA ARG A 198 0.58 -12.29 -13.76
C ARG A 198 -0.81 -11.77 -13.39
N SER A 199 -0.94 -10.46 -13.24
CA SER A 199 -2.20 -9.79 -12.92
C SER A 199 -3.13 -9.60 -14.13
N GLY A 200 -2.71 -10.00 -15.34
CA GLY A 200 -3.56 -9.90 -16.53
C GLY A 200 -3.48 -8.56 -17.27
N PHE A 201 -2.43 -7.76 -17.04
CA PHE A 201 -2.21 -6.46 -17.68
C PHE A 201 -0.94 -6.42 -18.56
N PRO A 202 -0.66 -7.44 -19.39
CA PRO A 202 0.64 -7.64 -20.05
C PRO A 202 1.04 -6.51 -21.01
N LEU A 203 0.06 -5.83 -21.62
CA LEU A 203 0.27 -4.76 -22.61
C LEU A 203 0.05 -3.36 -22.03
N SER A 204 -0.31 -3.26 -20.75
CA SER A 204 -0.58 -1.98 -20.11
C SER A 204 0.74 -1.30 -19.69
N PRO A 205 0.85 0.03 -19.79
CA PRO A 205 2.05 0.76 -19.39
C PRO A 205 2.22 0.78 -17.87
N GLY A 206 3.41 1.14 -17.41
CA GLY A 206 3.72 1.30 -15.98
C GLY A 206 4.04 -0.03 -15.27
N ALA A 207 4.11 0.07 -13.94
CA ALA A 207 4.55 -0.99 -13.05
C ALA A 207 3.50 -1.31 -11.99
N ALA A 208 3.17 -2.59 -11.83
CA ALA A 208 2.31 -3.10 -10.78
C ALA A 208 3.01 -3.08 -9.42
N HIS A 209 2.23 -3.25 -8.34
CA HIS A 209 2.80 -3.61 -7.04
C HIS A 209 3.78 -4.79 -7.18
N VAL A 210 4.89 -4.77 -6.43
CA VAL A 210 5.98 -5.79 -6.43
C VAL A 210 6.94 -5.74 -7.62
N ASP A 211 6.61 -5.08 -8.74
CA ASP A 211 7.45 -5.14 -9.94
C ASP A 211 8.87 -4.56 -9.76
N ASP A 212 9.02 -3.51 -8.94
CA ASP A 212 10.30 -2.87 -8.62
C ASP A 212 11.28 -3.84 -7.92
N LEU A 213 10.77 -4.79 -7.14
CA LEU A 213 11.60 -5.80 -6.47
C LEU A 213 12.39 -6.66 -7.46
N PHE A 214 11.88 -6.89 -8.67
CA PHE A 214 12.58 -7.71 -9.67
C PHE A 214 13.79 -7.01 -10.30
N TYR A 215 13.96 -5.71 -10.05
CA TYR A 215 15.14 -4.94 -10.45
C TYR A 215 16.19 -4.84 -9.33
N ILE A 216 15.87 -5.27 -8.11
CA ILE A 216 16.81 -5.34 -6.97
C ILE A 216 17.18 -6.80 -6.70
N PHE A 217 16.20 -7.71 -6.75
CA PHE A 217 16.36 -9.12 -6.45
C PHE A 217 16.10 -9.96 -7.69
N LYS A 218 17.02 -10.88 -7.97
CA LYS A 218 16.89 -11.81 -9.09
C LYS A 218 15.67 -12.73 -8.87
N PRO A 219 14.63 -12.68 -9.72
CA PRO A 219 13.52 -13.61 -9.62
C PRO A 219 13.97 -15.04 -9.96
N LYS A 220 13.31 -16.04 -9.36
CA LYS A 220 13.54 -17.46 -9.66
C LYS A 220 12.89 -17.83 -11.02
N LEU A 221 13.48 -17.34 -12.10
CA LEU A 221 13.09 -17.64 -13.49
C LEU A 221 14.17 -18.45 -14.19
N THR A 222 13.75 -19.36 -15.07
CA THR A 222 14.65 -20.15 -15.92
C THR A 222 15.19 -19.33 -17.10
N THR A 223 14.40 -18.40 -17.62
CA THR A 223 14.77 -17.52 -18.74
C THR A 223 15.57 -16.31 -18.25
N PRO A 224 16.71 -15.95 -18.89
CA PRO A 224 17.55 -14.82 -18.48
C PRO A 224 16.97 -13.47 -18.95
N ILE A 225 15.72 -13.18 -18.58
CA ILE A 225 14.99 -11.95 -18.99
C ILE A 225 15.74 -10.68 -18.57
N GLY A 226 16.42 -10.71 -17.43
CA GLY A 226 17.19 -9.56 -16.91
C GLY A 226 18.28 -9.05 -17.85
N VAL A 227 18.76 -9.87 -18.79
CA VAL A 227 19.77 -9.44 -19.78
C VAL A 227 19.28 -8.26 -20.63
N PHE A 228 17.98 -8.18 -20.88
CA PHE A 228 17.38 -7.09 -21.67
C PHE A 228 17.16 -5.80 -20.86
N GLU A 229 17.31 -5.87 -19.53
CA GLU A 229 17.07 -4.76 -18.60
C GLU A 229 18.24 -4.51 -17.66
N ASN A 230 19.44 -4.95 -18.05
CA ASN A 230 20.66 -4.80 -17.25
C ASN A 230 20.88 -3.35 -16.80
N ASP A 231 20.66 -2.35 -17.66
CA ASP A 231 20.79 -0.93 -17.32
C ASP A 231 19.85 -0.52 -16.16
N ALA A 232 18.60 -0.98 -16.19
CA ALA A 232 17.62 -0.69 -15.13
C ALA A 232 17.98 -1.40 -13.80
N ILE A 233 18.43 -2.65 -13.88
CA ILE A 233 18.91 -3.42 -12.73
C ILE A 233 20.14 -2.75 -12.10
N GLU A 234 21.10 -2.34 -12.93
CA GLU A 234 22.32 -1.69 -12.49
C GLU A 234 22.02 -0.34 -11.83
N LYS A 235 21.12 0.46 -12.40
CA LYS A 235 20.62 1.71 -11.80
C LYS A 235 19.98 1.47 -10.43
N MET A 236 19.01 0.55 -10.34
CA MET A 236 18.29 0.24 -9.11
C MET A 236 19.24 -0.27 -8.01
N THR A 237 20.04 -1.29 -8.32
CA THR A 237 20.98 -1.86 -7.35
C THR A 237 22.06 -0.86 -6.92
N THR A 238 22.55 0.00 -7.83
CA THR A 238 23.51 1.06 -7.49
C THR A 238 22.90 2.11 -6.58
N MET A 239 21.68 2.61 -6.86
CA MET A 239 21.02 3.60 -6.01
C MET A 239 20.76 3.07 -4.59
N TRP A 240 20.26 1.84 -4.46
CA TRP A 240 20.01 1.23 -3.14
C TRP A 240 21.31 0.94 -2.38
N THR A 241 22.35 0.45 -3.05
CA THR A 241 23.64 0.18 -2.39
C THR A 241 24.40 1.46 -2.05
N ASN A 242 24.27 2.53 -2.85
CA ASN A 242 24.80 3.84 -2.51
C ASN A 242 24.12 4.41 -1.26
N PHE A 243 22.79 4.32 -1.18
CA PHE A 243 22.08 4.76 0.00
C PHE A 243 22.52 3.99 1.26
N ALA A 244 22.68 2.67 1.16
CA ALA A 244 23.17 1.86 2.27
C ALA A 244 24.60 2.23 2.72
N LYS A 245 25.48 2.65 1.79
CA LYS A 245 26.88 3.02 2.09
C LYS A 245 27.05 4.46 2.56
N TYR A 246 26.26 5.38 1.99
CA TYR A 246 26.54 6.81 2.05
C TYR A 246 25.35 7.65 2.55
N GLY A 247 24.19 7.04 2.81
CA GLY A 247 22.96 7.75 3.16
C GLY A 247 22.37 8.57 2.01
N ASN A 248 22.89 8.43 0.79
CA ASN A 248 22.48 9.16 -0.40
C ASN A 248 22.42 8.21 -1.62
N PRO A 249 21.30 8.12 -2.37
CA PRO A 249 21.19 7.21 -3.52
C PRO A 249 22.10 7.59 -4.71
N THR A 250 22.46 8.87 -4.83
CA THR A 250 23.25 9.44 -5.93
C THR A 250 24.34 10.38 -5.38
N PRO A 251 25.31 9.85 -4.61
CA PRO A 251 26.35 10.67 -3.97
C PRO A 251 27.24 11.37 -5.01
N GLU A 252 27.47 10.71 -6.14
CA GLU A 252 28.22 11.21 -7.29
C GLU A 252 27.40 11.00 -8.58
N LEU A 253 27.53 11.95 -9.52
CA LEU A 253 26.95 11.82 -10.85
C LEU A 253 27.85 10.93 -11.71
N THR A 254 27.23 9.97 -12.40
CA THR A 254 27.92 9.03 -13.29
C THR A 254 27.18 8.91 -14.62
N SER A 255 27.76 8.22 -15.60
CA SER A 255 27.04 7.90 -16.84
C SER A 255 25.80 7.03 -16.59
N LEU A 256 25.83 6.19 -15.54
CA LEU A 256 24.72 5.34 -15.14
C LEU A 256 23.63 6.14 -14.40
N LEU A 257 24.04 7.05 -13.51
CA LEU A 257 23.19 7.91 -12.69
C LEU A 257 23.46 9.39 -13.01
N PRO A 258 22.96 9.89 -14.16
CA PRO A 258 23.25 11.24 -14.64
C PRO A 258 22.43 12.33 -13.92
N LEU A 259 21.40 11.94 -13.16
CA LEU A 259 20.53 12.86 -12.43
C LEU A 259 20.68 12.64 -10.93
N LYS A 260 20.84 13.74 -10.18
CA LYS A 260 20.90 13.71 -8.72
C LYS A 260 19.50 13.48 -8.14
N TRP A 261 19.32 12.38 -7.41
CA TRP A 261 18.18 12.14 -6.55
C TRP A 261 18.36 12.94 -5.27
N ARG A 262 17.74 14.13 -5.24
CA ARG A 262 17.71 14.98 -4.04
C ARG A 262 16.69 14.45 -3.04
N SER A 263 16.96 14.63 -1.76
CA SER A 263 15.93 14.40 -0.73
C SER A 263 14.73 15.31 -1.02
N THR A 264 13.55 14.82 -0.68
CA THR A 264 12.29 15.53 -0.84
C THR A 264 12.31 16.78 0.04
N ASP A 265 12.02 17.91 -0.58
CA ASP A 265 12.00 19.23 0.05
C ASP A 265 10.68 19.45 0.80
N LYS A 266 10.70 20.25 1.87
CA LYS A 266 9.51 20.49 2.70
C LYS A 266 8.56 21.50 2.05
N GLU A 267 9.11 22.48 1.35
CA GLU A 267 8.38 23.59 0.72
C GLU A 267 7.92 23.26 -0.71
N ASP A 268 8.72 22.51 -1.46
CA ASP A 268 8.40 21.97 -2.78
C ASP A 268 8.59 20.43 -2.80
N PRO A 269 7.69 19.65 -2.19
CA PRO A 269 7.84 18.21 -2.09
C PRO A 269 7.71 17.57 -3.48
N ARG A 270 8.79 16.93 -3.92
CA ARG A 270 8.89 16.22 -5.20
C ARG A 270 9.36 14.78 -5.01
N VAL A 271 8.84 13.90 -5.87
CA VAL A 271 9.23 12.49 -5.98
C VAL A 271 10.21 12.29 -7.13
N PHE A 272 11.17 11.40 -6.95
CA PHE A 272 12.09 10.99 -8.01
C PHE A 272 11.45 9.90 -8.87
N ILE A 273 11.30 10.14 -10.16
CA ILE A 273 10.72 9.18 -11.09
C ILE A 273 11.83 8.25 -11.56
N ILE A 274 11.72 6.97 -11.20
CA ILE A 274 12.61 5.92 -11.68
C ILE A 274 12.00 5.35 -12.96
N ASP A 275 12.32 5.98 -14.09
CA ASP A 275 12.06 5.47 -15.44
C ASP A 275 13.40 5.26 -16.17
N ARG A 276 13.40 5.24 -17.52
CA ARG A 276 14.64 5.06 -18.30
C ARG A 276 15.62 6.24 -18.18
N PHE A 277 15.12 7.47 -18.03
CA PHE A 277 15.90 8.71 -18.12
C PHE A 277 16.01 9.47 -16.80
N PHE A 278 15.22 9.07 -15.81
CA PHE A 278 14.99 9.78 -14.56
C PHE A 278 14.32 11.13 -14.76
N SER A 279 13.39 11.45 -13.87
CA SER A 279 12.77 12.76 -13.80
C SER A 279 12.25 13.02 -12.39
N THR A 280 11.49 14.10 -12.22
CA THR A 280 10.91 14.47 -10.93
C THR A 280 9.49 14.97 -11.15
N GLU A 281 8.60 14.64 -10.24
CA GLU A 281 7.20 15.06 -10.25
C GLU A 281 6.84 15.65 -8.88
N THR A 282 5.88 16.58 -8.82
CA THR A 282 5.35 17.07 -7.54
C THR A 282 4.72 15.90 -6.78
N LEU A 283 4.93 15.82 -5.46
CA LEU A 283 4.38 14.75 -4.62
C LEU A 283 2.85 14.72 -4.66
N TRP A 284 2.22 15.88 -4.54
CA TRP A 284 0.77 16.08 -4.63
C TRP A 284 0.35 16.46 -6.07
N ASN A 285 0.46 15.50 -6.99
CA ASN A 285 0.24 15.69 -8.44
C ASN A 285 -1.21 15.43 -8.92
N SER A 286 -2.14 15.05 -8.04
CA SER A 286 -3.47 14.57 -8.43
C SER A 286 -4.56 15.11 -7.51
N GLU A 287 -5.69 15.54 -8.09
CA GLU A 287 -6.89 15.92 -7.36
C GLU A 287 -7.46 14.77 -6.53
N LYS A 288 -7.23 13.51 -6.96
CA LYS A 288 -7.64 12.31 -6.22
C LYS A 288 -6.89 12.22 -4.89
N PHE A 289 -5.58 12.50 -4.89
CA PHE A 289 -4.78 12.53 -3.66
C PHE A 289 -5.17 13.67 -2.74
N ALA A 290 -5.48 14.85 -3.30
CA ALA A 290 -6.01 15.96 -2.51
C ALA A 290 -7.34 15.59 -1.84
N PHE A 291 -8.25 14.94 -2.58
CA PHE A 291 -9.54 14.48 -2.03
C PHE A 291 -9.36 13.42 -0.94
N TRP A 292 -8.45 12.46 -1.13
CA TRP A 292 -8.11 11.50 -0.08
C TRP A 292 -7.56 12.20 1.16
N ASN A 293 -6.63 13.16 0.99
CA ASN A 293 -6.07 13.91 2.11
C ASN A 293 -7.15 14.66 2.90
N GLU A 294 -8.08 15.32 2.20
CA GLU A 294 -9.25 15.97 2.83
C GLU A 294 -10.13 14.95 3.57
N THR A 295 -10.41 13.80 2.95
CA THR A 295 -11.24 12.73 3.52
C THR A 295 -10.64 12.21 4.83
N TYR A 296 -9.35 11.88 4.83
CA TYR A 296 -8.66 11.40 6.03
C TYR A 296 -8.48 12.51 7.08
N SER A 297 -8.34 13.78 6.69
CA SER A 297 -8.29 14.88 7.65
C SER A 297 -9.60 15.01 8.46
N LYS A 298 -10.73 14.58 7.89
CA LYS A 298 -12.05 14.62 8.53
C LYS A 298 -12.42 13.34 9.26
N TYR A 299 -12.13 12.19 8.64
CA TYR A 299 -12.72 10.91 9.01
C TYR A 299 -11.68 9.86 9.43
N ARG A 300 -10.38 10.17 9.50
CA ARG A 300 -9.39 9.19 9.97
C ARG A 300 -9.73 8.75 11.39
N ARG A 301 -9.81 7.44 11.59
CA ARG A 301 -9.88 6.86 12.93
C ARG A 301 -8.53 7.06 13.64
N THR A 302 -8.56 7.66 14.83
CA THR A 302 -7.36 7.99 15.63
C THR A 302 -7.20 7.12 16.87
N GLN A 303 -8.19 6.26 17.17
CA GLN A 303 -8.24 5.34 18.31
C GLN A 303 -8.77 3.96 17.90
#